data_AF-A0A963DTI2-F1
#
_entry.id   AF-A0A963DTI2-F1
#
_cell.length_a   1.000
_cell.length_b   1.000
_cell.length_c   1.000
_cell.angle_alpha   90.00
_cell.angle_beta   90.00
_cell.angle_gamma   90.00
#
_symmetry.space_group_name_H-M   'P 1'
#
loop_
_entity.id
_entity.type
_entity.pdbx_description
1 polymer ?
#
loop_
_entity_poly.entity_id
_entity_poly.type
_entity_poly.pdbx_seq_one_letter_code
_entity_poly.pdbx_strand_id
1 'polypeptide(L)'
;MAAWLALSAAVAVLDQATKVWVMDSLAFGEHVEITNFFDLVLVFNPGAAFSFLADHSGWQRWFFVALAVVISGWLLVLLRRHQSERLLPLA
;
A
#
# COMPACT_ATOMS: atom_id res chain seq x y z
N MET A 1 11.66 14.56 -10.16
CA MET A 1 11.59 13.11 -10.49
C MET A 1 12.39 12.25 -9.52
N ALA A 2 13.73 12.32 -9.52
CA ALA A 2 14.57 11.41 -8.72
C ALA A 2 14.26 11.41 -7.22
N ALA A 3 14.09 12.60 -6.61
CA ALA A 3 13.72 12.71 -5.20
C ALA A 3 12.38 12.02 -4.88
N TRP A 4 11.38 12.16 -5.75
CA TRP A 4 10.07 11.52 -5.59
C TRP A 4 10.15 10.00 -5.75
N LEU A 5 10.96 9.50 -6.70
CA LEU A 5 11.18 8.05 -6.84
C LEU A 5 11.94 7.47 -5.64
N ALA A 6 12.95 8.20 -5.14
CA ALA A 6 13.69 7.81 -3.94
C ALA A 6 12.76 7.76 -2.72
N LEU A 7 11.87 8.75 -2.57
CA LEU A 7 10.86 8.75 -1.52
C LEU A 7 9.91 7.54 -1.65
N SER A 8 9.38 7.27 -2.85
CA SER A 8 8.53 6.10 -3.09
C SER A 8 9.25 4.78 -2.76
N ALA A 9 10.53 4.66 -3.14
CA ALA A 9 11.34 3.48 -2.82
C ALA A 9 11.56 3.34 -1.31
N ALA A 10 11.87 4.45 -0.61
CA ALA A 10 12.02 4.44 0.84
C ALA A 10 10.72 4.03 1.55
N VAL A 11 9.57 4.55 1.11
CA VAL A 11 8.25 4.14 1.63
C VAL A 11 7.99 2.66 1.40
N ALA A 12 8.29 2.13 0.21
CA ALA A 12 8.11 0.70 -0.08
C ALA A 12 9.01 -0.19 0.79
N VAL A 13 10.27 0.22 1.01
CA VAL A 13 11.19 -0.50 1.91
C VAL A 13 10.70 -0.47 3.35
N LEU A 14 10.26 0.69 3.84
CA LEU A 14 9.74 0.84 5.20
C LEU A 14 8.46 0.02 5.41
N ASP A 15 7.54 0.00 4.43
CA ASP A 15 6.33 -0.83 4.46
C ASP A 15 6.65 -2.33 4.55
N GLN A 16 7.63 -2.82 3.79
CA GLN A 16 8.01 -4.23 3.85
C GLN A 16 8.75 -4.56 5.14
N ALA A 17 9.65 -3.68 5.59
CA ALA A 17 10.38 -3.88 6.84
C ALA A 17 9.43 -3.93 8.06
N THR A 18 8.43 -3.05 8.11
CA THR A 18 7.44 -3.05 9.21
C THR A 18 6.56 -4.29 9.16
N LYS A 19 6.14 -4.76 7.98
CA LYS A 19 5.39 -6.01 7.85
C LYS A 19 6.18 -7.22 8.33
N VAL A 20 7.45 -7.33 7.94
CA VAL A 20 8.33 -8.41 8.42
C VAL A 20 8.45 -8.34 9.94
N TRP A 21 8.74 -7.16 10.49
CA TRP A 21 8.84 -6.97 11.93
C TRP A 21 7.58 -7.40 12.69
N VAL A 22 6.40 -7.01 12.22
CA VAL A 22 5.11 -7.40 12.82
C VAL A 22 4.87 -8.90 12.70
N MET A 23 5.14 -9.51 11.55
CA MET A 23 4.99 -10.96 11.35
C MET A 23 5.90 -11.79 12.26
N ASP A 24 7.09 -11.27 12.59
CA ASP A 24 8.04 -11.94 13.48
C ASP A 24 7.73 -11.69 14.96
N SER A 25 6.97 -10.64 15.28
CA SER A 25 6.73 -10.19 16.66
C SER A 25 5.35 -10.55 17.23
N LEU A 26 4.35 -10.78 16.37
CA LEU A 26 2.96 -10.95 16.76
C LEU A 26 2.37 -12.24 16.20
N ALA A 27 1.53 -12.91 16.98
CA ALA A 27 0.67 -13.96 16.48
C ALA A 27 -0.49 -13.38 15.65
N PHE A 28 -1.05 -14.19 14.75
CA PHE A 28 -2.21 -13.77 13.96
C PHE A 28 -3.40 -13.42 14.87
N GLY A 29 -3.95 -12.22 14.68
CA GLY A 29 -5.05 -11.69 15.50
C GLY A 29 -4.64 -11.22 16.90
N GLU A 30 -3.35 -11.19 17.23
CA GLU A 30 -2.87 -10.61 18.48
C GLU A 30 -3.03 -9.10 18.46
N HIS A 31 -3.57 -8.53 19.55
CA HIS A 31 -3.73 -7.09 19.74
C HIS A 31 -2.69 -6.57 20.76
N VAL A 32 -1.91 -5.57 20.35
CA VAL A 32 -1.06 -4.79 21.25
C VAL A 32 -1.59 -3.37 21.32
N GLU A 33 -2.16 -3.01 22.47
CA GLU A 33 -2.61 -1.65 22.75
C GLU A 33 -1.38 -0.74 22.89
N ILE A 34 -1.27 0.28 22.03
CA ILE A 34 -0.20 1.27 22.07
C ILE A 34 -0.69 2.54 22.78
N THR A 35 -1.94 2.93 22.50
CA THR A 35 -2.65 4.00 23.20
C THR A 35 -4.12 3.62 23.34
N ASN A 36 -4.86 4.37 24.17
CA ASN A 36 -6.31 4.15 24.40
C ASN A 36 -7.20 4.26 23.14
N PHE A 37 -6.66 4.58 21.96
CA PHE A 37 -7.39 4.64 20.69
C PHE A 37 -6.67 3.93 19.53
N PHE A 38 -5.52 3.31 19.78
CA PHE A 38 -4.69 2.72 18.73
C PHE A 38 -4.08 1.38 19.18
N ASP A 39 -4.49 0.32 18.47
CA ASP A 39 -3.93 -1.01 18.59
C ASP A 39 -3.06 -1.34 17.38
N LEU A 40 -1.95 -2.04 17.64
CA LEU A 40 -1.20 -2.75 16.61
C LEU A 40 -1.69 -4.20 16.56
N VAL A 41 -2.17 -4.64 15.38
CA VAL A 41 -2.75 -5.97 15.19
C VAL A 41 -2.20 -6.61 13.91
N LEU A 42 -1.77 -7.87 13.99
CA LEU A 42 -1.41 -8.65 12.80
C LEU A 42 -2.65 -9.28 12.18
N VAL A 43 -3.07 -8.77 11.03
CA VAL A 43 -4.16 -9.33 10.22
C VAL A 43 -3.74 -9.42 8.75
N PHE A 44 -4.09 -10.52 8.10
CA PHE A 44 -3.91 -10.69 6.67
C PHE A 44 -5.18 -10.29 5.93
N ASN A 45 -5.08 -9.32 5.02
CA ASN A 45 -6.20 -8.89 4.19
C ASN A 45 -6.18 -9.63 2.84
N PRO A 46 -7.06 -10.63 2.59
CA PRO A 46 -7.12 -11.33 1.31
C PRO A 46 -7.81 -10.52 0.20
N GLY A 47 -8.28 -9.29 0.48
CA GLY A 47 -9.12 -8.49 -0.40
C GLY A 47 -10.59 -8.42 0.05
N ALA A 48 -10.87 -8.74 1.32
CA ALA A 48 -12.23 -8.88 1.87
C ALA A 48 -13.02 -7.56 1.98
N ALA A 49 -12.38 -6.40 1.82
CA ALA A 49 -13.07 -5.10 1.81
C ALA A 49 -14.10 -4.97 0.66
N PHE A 50 -13.99 -5.83 -0.36
CA PHE A 50 -14.95 -5.93 -1.46
C PHE A 50 -15.81 -7.19 -1.32
N SER A 51 -16.49 -7.41 -0.19
CA SER A 51 -17.29 -8.63 0.09
C SER A 51 -18.19 -9.12 -1.07
N PHE A 52 -18.63 -8.23 -1.97
CA PHE A 52 -19.37 -8.59 -3.18
C PHE A 52 -18.57 -9.43 -4.21
N LEU A 53 -17.24 -9.35 -4.20
CA LEU A 53 -16.32 -10.07 -5.08
C LEU A 53 -15.73 -11.32 -4.41
N ALA A 54 -15.98 -11.54 -3.12
CA ALA A 54 -15.27 -12.52 -2.29
C ALA A 54 -15.67 -13.98 -2.53
N ASP A 55 -16.81 -14.23 -3.19
CA ASP A 55 -17.38 -15.57 -3.38
C ASP A 55 -16.51 -16.50 -4.26
N HIS A 56 -15.56 -15.94 -5.02
CA HIS A 56 -14.56 -16.71 -5.75
C HIS A 56 -13.15 -16.39 -5.26
N SER A 57 -12.51 -17.33 -4.57
CA SER A 57 -11.19 -17.13 -3.98
C SER A 57 -10.09 -16.92 -5.03
N GLY A 58 -9.34 -15.83 -4.93
CA GLY A 58 -7.96 -15.71 -5.44
C GLY A 58 -7.76 -14.82 -6.67
N TRP A 59 -8.80 -14.52 -7.45
CA TRP A 59 -8.68 -13.64 -8.62
C TRP A 59 -8.51 -12.16 -8.23
N GLN A 60 -9.08 -11.74 -7.10
CA GLN A 60 -9.02 -10.37 -6.59
C GLN A 60 -7.57 -9.93 -6.40
N ARG A 61 -6.71 -10.83 -5.90
CA ARG A 61 -5.28 -10.59 -5.77
C ARG A 61 -4.66 -10.15 -7.08
N TRP A 62 -4.90 -10.91 -8.15
CA TRP A 62 -4.32 -10.63 -9.47
C TRP A 62 -4.93 -9.38 -10.11
N PHE A 63 -6.24 -9.15 -9.93
CA PHE A 63 -6.90 -7.92 -10.34
C PHE A 63 -6.27 -6.68 -9.69
N PHE A 64 -6.08 -6.69 -8.36
CA PHE A 64 -5.49 -5.56 -7.65
C PHE A 64 -4.00 -5.37 -7.97
N VAL A 65 -3.24 -6.44 -8.21
CA VAL A 65 -1.86 -6.34 -8.69
C VAL A 65 -1.82 -5.65 -10.06
N ALA A 66 -2.66 -6.08 -11.01
CA ALA A 66 -2.73 -5.48 -12.33
C ALA A 66 -3.14 -4.00 -12.26
N LEU A 67 -4.17 -3.68 -11.47
CA LEU A 67 -4.63 -2.32 -11.24
C LEU A 67 -3.53 -1.44 -10.62
N ALA A 68 -2.83 -1.94 -9.61
CA ALA A 68 -1.73 -1.24 -8.96
C ALA A 68 -0.58 -0.94 -9.94
N VAL A 69 -0.23 -1.88 -10.81
CA VAL A 69 0.80 -1.68 -11.85
C VAL A 69 0.36 -0.62 -12.86
N VAL A 70 -0.88 -0.68 -13.34
CA VAL A 70 -1.43 0.30 -14.30
C VAL A 70 -1.44 1.70 -13.70
N ILE A 71 -1.97 1.86 -12.48
CA ILE A 71 -2.02 3.16 -11.80
C ILE A 71 -0.61 3.67 -11.51
N SER A 72 0.30 2.82 -11.04
CA SER A 72 1.69 3.22 -10.80
C SER A 72 2.37 3.70 -12.08
N GLY A 73 2.18 3.00 -13.21
CA GLY A 73 2.67 3.43 -14.52
C GLY A 73 2.09 4.77 -14.96
N TRP A 74 0.78 4.98 -14.77
CA TRP A 74 0.13 6.25 -15.07
C TRP A 74 0.67 7.40 -14.20
N LEU A 75 0.85 7.17 -12.90
CA LEU A 75 1.44 8.13 -11.98
C LEU A 75 2.89 8.48 -12.35
N LEU A 76 3.68 7.51 -12.81
CA LEU A 76 5.03 7.77 -13.33
C LEU A 76 5.00 8.65 -14.58
N VAL A 77 4.03 8.45 -15.48
CA VAL A 77 3.84 9.32 -16.66
C VAL A 77 3.44 10.73 -16.24
N LEU A 78 2.48 10.88 -15.32
CA LEU A 78 2.06 12.16 -14.76
C LEU A 78 3.23 12.90 -14.11
N LEU A 79 3.99 12.21 -13.25
CA LEU A 79 5.15 12.79 -12.57
C LEU A 79 6.23 13.24 -13.58
N ARG A 80 6.37 12.54 -14.71
CA ARG A 80 7.30 12.92 -15.80
C ARG A 80 6.79 14.13 -16.56
N ARG A 81 5.50 14.17 -16.88
CA ARG A 81 4.87 15.28 -17.63
C ARG A 81 4.89 16.59 -16.84
N HIS A 82 4.62 16.55 -15.54
CA HIS A 82 4.50 17.73 -14.69
C HIS A 82 5.76 17.98 -13.83
N GLN A 83 6.92 17.47 -14.23
CA GLN A 83 8.15 17.59 -13.42
C GLN A 83 8.67 19.03 -13.23
N SER A 84 8.28 19.95 -14.13
CA SER A 84 8.62 21.38 -14.07
C SER A 84 7.59 22.20 -13.28
N GLU A 85 6.43 21.62 -12.97
CA GLU A 85 5.40 22.27 -12.18
C GLU A 85 5.71 22.05 -10.69
N ARG A 86 5.91 23.13 -9.93
CA ARG A 86 6.20 23.05 -8.49
C ARG A 86 4.95 22.75 -7.65
N LEU A 87 3.77 23.05 -8.20
CA LEU A 87 2.47 22.76 -7.63
C LEU A 87 1.66 22.12 -8.76
N LEU A 88 1.08 20.94 -8.51
CA LEU A 88 -0.04 20.49 -9.34
C LEU A 88 -1.08 21.61 -9.25
N PRO A 89 -1.51 22.25 -10.35
CA PRO A 89 -2.69 23.08 -10.29
C PRO A 89 -3.79 22.14 -9.80
N LEU A 90 -4.35 22.43 -8.62
CA LEU A 90 -5.66 21.91 -8.27
C LEU A 90 -6.55 22.40 -9.41
N ALA A 91 -6.87 21.50 -10.34
CA ALA A 91 -7.78 21.78 -11.42
C ALA A 91 -9.13 22.21 -10.86
#